data_AF-A0A958FDI2-F1
#
_entry.id   AF-A0A958FDI2-F1
#
_cell.length_a   1.000
_cell.length_b   1.000
_cell.length_c   1.000
_cell.angle_alpha   90.00
_cell.angle_beta   90.00
_cell.angle_gamma   90.00
#
_symmetry.space_group_name_H-M   'P 1'
#
loop_
_entity.id
_entity.type
_entity.pdbx_description
1 polymer ?
#
loop_
_entity_poly.entity_id
_entity_poly.type
_entity_poly.pdbx_seq_one_letter_code
_entity_poly.pdbx_strand_id
1 'polypeptide(L)'
;PNMFATLKQYSGIQQANDMIDWFLANFEIATLDKAIFVAARNLPLADFEDAIVACTAVQQACDFIITRHTGRFSGSPVPAATPEEYLERY
;
A
#
# COMPACT_ATOMS: atom_id res chain seq x y z
N PRO A 1 -4.78 13.77 1.77
CA PRO A 1 -6.04 13.46 1.05
C PRO A 1 -6.08 11.98 0.66
N ASN A 2 -7.23 11.30 0.78
CA ASN A 2 -7.35 9.89 0.36
C ASN A 2 -7.50 9.77 -1.17
N MET A 3 -7.29 8.56 -1.71
CA MET A 3 -7.28 8.32 -3.16
C MET A 3 -8.56 8.83 -3.86
N PHE A 4 -9.73 8.51 -3.32
CA PHE A 4 -11.00 8.94 -3.91
C PHE A 4 -11.16 10.46 -3.96
N ALA A 5 -10.82 11.17 -2.88
CA ALA A 5 -10.88 12.63 -2.85
C ALA A 5 -9.92 13.26 -3.86
N THR A 6 -8.71 12.70 -3.99
CA THR A 6 -7.73 13.13 -4.98
C THR A 6 -8.26 12.91 -6.41
N LEU A 7 -8.76 11.73 -6.75
CA LEU A 7 -9.33 11.46 -8.06
C LEU A 7 -10.49 12.43 -8.36
N LYS A 8 -11.45 12.56 -7.44
CA LYS A 8 -12.58 13.49 -7.60
C LYS A 8 -12.13 14.93 -7.86
N GLN A 9 -11.07 15.39 -7.18
CA GLN A 9 -10.55 16.74 -7.35
C GLN A 9 -9.96 16.99 -8.74
N TYR A 10 -9.29 16.00 -9.35
CA TYR A 10 -8.58 16.17 -10.62
C TYR A 10 -9.34 15.68 -11.86
N SER A 11 -10.23 14.70 -11.72
CA SER A 11 -10.95 14.05 -12.82
C SER A 11 -12.48 14.15 -12.68
N GLY A 12 -13.00 14.72 -11.61
CA GLY A 12 -14.44 14.75 -11.34
C GLY A 12 -14.98 13.41 -10.83
N ILE A 13 -16.26 13.43 -10.41
CA ILE A 13 -16.84 12.34 -9.60
C ILE A 13 -17.05 11.04 -10.38
N GLN A 14 -17.44 11.10 -11.66
CA GLN A 14 -17.72 9.91 -12.46
C GLN A 14 -16.44 9.11 -12.69
N GLN A 15 -15.38 9.77 -13.15
CA GLN A 15 -14.09 9.14 -13.41
C GLN A 15 -13.45 8.61 -12.12
N ALA A 16 -13.69 9.26 -10.98
CA ALA A 16 -13.27 8.74 -9.70
C ALA A 16 -13.98 7.41 -9.34
N ASN A 17 -15.30 7.32 -9.56
CA ASN A 17 -16.04 6.08 -9.32
C ASN A 17 -15.61 4.96 -10.28
N ASP A 18 -15.50 5.26 -11.59
CA ASP A 18 -15.09 4.27 -12.59
C ASP A 18 -13.72 3.67 -12.26
N MET A 19 -12.80 4.50 -11.76
CA MET A 19 -11.47 4.06 -11.32
C MET A 19 -11.54 3.20 -10.04
N ILE A 20 -12.37 3.55 -9.07
CA ILE A 20 -12.56 2.72 -7.86
C ILE A 20 -13.17 1.37 -8.24
N ASP A 21 -14.19 1.34 -9.10
CA ASP A 21 -14.80 0.09 -9.58
C ASP A 21 -13.76 -0.78 -10.29
N TRP A 22 -12.88 -0.18 -11.08
CA TRP A 22 -11.77 -0.89 -11.70
C TRP A 22 -10.80 -1.47 -10.65
N PHE A 23 -10.42 -0.70 -9.62
CA PHE A 23 -9.56 -1.24 -8.55
C PHE A 23 -10.21 -2.42 -7.82
N LEU A 24 -11.49 -2.29 -7.45
CA LEU A 24 -12.22 -3.34 -6.72
C LEU A 24 -12.42 -4.61 -7.56
N ALA A 25 -12.49 -4.49 -8.88
CA ALA A 25 -12.61 -5.63 -9.78
C ALA A 25 -11.27 -6.34 -10.05
N ASN A 26 -10.14 -5.64 -9.91
CA ASN A 26 -8.82 -6.15 -10.35
C ASN A 26 -7.84 -6.41 -9.20
N PHE A 27 -8.11 -5.90 -7.99
CA PHE A 27 -7.22 -6.06 -6.84
C PHE A 27 -7.93 -6.72 -5.66
N GLU A 28 -7.18 -7.54 -4.94
CA GLU A 28 -7.59 -8.00 -3.62
C GLU A 28 -7.41 -6.87 -2.60
N ILE A 29 -8.42 -6.67 -1.77
CA ILE A 29 -8.37 -5.66 -0.70
C ILE A 29 -7.94 -6.35 0.60
N ALA A 30 -6.73 -6.03 1.05
CA ALA A 30 -6.21 -6.56 2.29
C ALA A 30 -7.07 -6.13 3.49
N THR A 31 -7.43 -7.10 4.33
CA THR A 31 -8.16 -6.83 5.57
C THR A 31 -7.21 -6.38 6.67
N LEU A 32 -7.57 -5.33 7.41
CA LEU A 32 -6.83 -4.89 8.58
C LEU A 32 -7.50 -5.39 9.85
N ASP A 33 -6.70 -5.95 10.76
CA ASP A 33 -7.15 -6.36 12.09
C ASP A 33 -6.31 -5.73 13.19
N LYS A 34 -6.74 -5.93 14.45
CA LYS A 34 -6.05 -5.38 15.62
C LYS A 34 -4.60 -5.87 15.73
N ALA A 35 -4.30 -7.09 15.29
CA ALA A 35 -2.97 -7.67 15.40
C ALA A 35 -1.97 -6.90 14.50
N ILE A 36 -2.39 -6.47 13.31
CA ILE A 36 -1.59 -5.60 12.44
C ILE A 36 -1.20 -4.31 13.17
N PHE A 37 -2.16 -3.60 13.76
CA PHE A 37 -1.87 -2.34 14.45
C PHE A 37 -0.94 -2.53 15.65
N VAL A 38 -1.10 -3.62 16.41
CA VAL A 38 -0.20 -3.96 17.52
C VAL A 38 1.21 -4.25 17.03
N ALA A 39 1.35 -5.00 15.94
CA ALA A 39 2.65 -5.31 15.34
C ALA A 39 3.33 -4.06 14.76
N ALA A 40 2.59 -3.20 14.05
CA ALA A 40 3.09 -1.99 13.41
C ALA A 40 3.76 -1.03 14.41
N ARG A 41 3.27 -0.97 15.66
CA ARG A 41 3.88 -0.15 16.73
C ARG A 41 5.30 -0.54 17.09
N ASN A 42 5.72 -1.76 16.75
CA ASN A 42 7.03 -2.30 17.09
C ASN A 42 7.99 -2.31 15.89
N LEU A 43 7.54 -1.91 14.69
CA LEU A 43 8.42 -1.80 13.54
C LEU A 43 9.30 -0.54 13.63
N PRO A 44 10.57 -0.62 13.19
CA PRO A 44 11.49 0.52 13.15
C PRO A 44 11.24 1.39 11.91
N LEU A 45 9.97 1.76 11.67
CA LEU A 45 9.57 2.65 10.60
C LEU A 45 9.14 4.00 11.19
N ALA A 46 9.54 5.09 10.53
CA ALA A 46 9.31 6.43 11.03
C ALA A 46 7.84 6.85 10.97
N ASP A 47 7.09 6.30 10.01
CA ASP A 47 5.68 6.58 9.80
C ASP A 47 4.82 5.37 10.16
N PHE A 48 3.75 5.61 10.92
CA PHE A 48 2.88 4.54 11.41
C PHE A 48 2.02 3.93 10.30
N GLU A 49 1.63 4.71 9.29
CA GLU A 49 0.88 4.18 8.13
C GLU A 49 1.76 3.26 7.29
N ASP A 50 3.03 3.63 7.08
CA ASP A 50 4.01 2.75 6.41
C ASP A 50 4.25 1.46 7.22
N ALA A 51 4.26 1.55 8.56
CA ALA A 51 4.34 0.37 9.43
C ALA A 51 3.12 -0.55 9.34
N ILE A 52 1.92 0.01 9.23
CA ILE A 52 0.69 -0.77 8.99
C ILE A 52 0.81 -1.48 7.66
N VAL A 53 1.20 -0.79 6.58
CA VAL A 53 1.38 -1.39 5.25
C VAL A 53 2.38 -2.55 5.29
N ALA A 54 3.52 -2.37 5.96
CA ALA A 54 4.53 -3.43 6.10
C ALA A 54 3.99 -4.66 6.85
N CYS A 55 3.28 -4.46 7.97
CA CYS A 55 2.66 -5.56 8.71
C CYS A 55 1.53 -6.23 7.93
N THR A 56 0.73 -5.48 7.18
CA THR A 56 -0.31 -6.03 6.30
C THR A 56 0.31 -6.89 5.19
N ALA A 57 1.39 -6.43 4.57
CA ALA A 57 2.11 -7.19 3.55
C ALA A 57 2.64 -8.53 4.11
N VAL A 58 3.16 -8.54 5.34
CA VAL A 58 3.55 -9.78 6.04
C VAL A 58 2.34 -10.70 6.23
N GLN A 59 1.22 -10.18 6.73
CA GLN A 59 0.03 -10.99 7.02
C GLN A 59 -0.55 -11.61 5.74
N GLN A 60 -0.54 -10.87 4.62
CA GLN A 60 -1.03 -11.31 3.33
C GLN A 60 0.00 -12.12 2.53
N ALA A 61 1.16 -12.43 3.13
CA ALA A 61 2.26 -13.14 2.48
C ALA A 61 2.70 -12.51 1.14
N CYS A 62 2.69 -11.18 1.06
CA CYS A 62 3.15 -10.47 -0.12
C CYS A 62 4.67 -10.60 -0.28
N ASP A 63 5.13 -10.81 -1.51
CA ASP A 63 6.56 -10.84 -1.82
C ASP A 63 7.20 -9.45 -1.79
N PHE A 64 6.45 -8.42 -2.20
CA PHE A 64 6.95 -7.04 -2.33
C PHE A 64 5.92 -5.99 -1.93
N ILE A 65 6.41 -4.86 -1.43
CA ILE A 65 5.67 -3.60 -1.31
C ILE A 65 6.05 -2.72 -2.50
N ILE A 66 5.09 -2.43 -3.39
CA ILE A 66 5.34 -1.56 -4.55
C ILE A 66 5.11 -0.11 -4.16
N THR A 67 6.15 0.71 -4.25
CA THR A 67 6.11 2.12 -3.82
C THR A 67 7.15 2.97 -4.54
N ARG A 68 6.82 4.26 -4.74
CA ARG A 68 7.78 5.25 -5.24
C ARG A 68 8.81 5.71 -4.18
N HIS A 69 8.68 5.27 -2.92
CA HIS A 69 9.50 5.73 -1.80
C HIS A 69 10.06 4.55 -0.99
N THR A 70 10.84 3.67 -1.63
CA THR A 70 11.39 2.45 -1.02
C THR A 70 12.16 2.71 0.26
N GLY A 71 12.88 3.83 0.39
CA GLY A 71 13.61 4.21 1.60
C GLY A 71 12.74 4.31 2.88
N ARG A 72 11.44 4.59 2.74
CA ARG A 72 10.49 4.60 3.86
C ARG A 72 10.24 3.21 4.45
N PHE A 73 10.60 2.15 3.72
CA PHE A 73 10.41 0.75 4.12
C PHE A 73 11.74 0.07 4.46
N SER A 74 12.81 0.82 4.73
CA SER A 74 14.13 0.25 5.07
C SER A 74 14.15 -0.66 6.31
N GLY A 75 13.20 -0.48 7.24
CA GLY A 75 12.97 -1.35 8.40
C GLY A 75 11.83 -2.36 8.22
N SER A 76 11.30 -2.52 7.01
CA SER A 76 10.19 -3.42 6.70
C SER A 76 10.65 -4.88 6.62
N PRO A 77 9.87 -5.85 7.14
CA PRO A 77 10.13 -7.28 6.92
C PRO A 77 9.89 -7.73 5.47
N VAL A 78 9.06 -7.00 4.71
CA VAL A 78 8.79 -7.24 3.28
C VAL A 78 9.59 -6.22 2.46
N PRO A 79 10.36 -6.65 1.44
CA PRO A 79 11.14 -5.74 0.63
C PRO A 79 10.25 -4.77 -0.15
N ALA A 80 10.71 -3.55 -0.31
CA ALA A 80 10.06 -2.55 -1.13
C ALA A 80 10.80 -2.36 -2.46
N ALA A 81 10.06 -2.18 -3.55
CA ALA A 81 10.58 -1.89 -4.88
C ALA A 81 9.75 -0.79 -5.54
N THR A 82 10.35 -0.01 -6.44
CA THR A 82 9.56 0.84 -7.33
C THR A 82 8.85 -0.01 -8.40
N PRO A 83 7.77 0.50 -9.01
CA PRO A 83 7.15 -0.20 -10.14
C PRO A 83 8.14 -0.53 -11.25
N GLU A 84 9.05 0.39 -11.58
CA GLU A 84 10.08 0.20 -12.60
C GLU A 84 11.07 -0.89 -12.20
N GLU A 85 11.58 -0.86 -10.97
CA GLU A 85 12.49 -1.89 -10.44
C GLU A 85 11.86 -3.28 -10.42
N TYR A 86 10.55 -3.34 -10.15
CA TYR A 86 9.81 -4.60 -10.14
C TYR A 86 9.64 -5.16 -11.57
N LEU A 87 9.13 -4.35 -12.50
CA LEU A 87 8.87 -4.75 -13.89
C LEU A 87 10.15 -5.07 -14.69
N GLU A 88 11.30 -4.52 -14.31
CA GLU A 88 12.58 -4.87 -14.94
C GLU A 88 13.12 -6.24 -14.49
N ARG A 89 12.71 -6.72 -13.32
CA ARG A 89 13.26 -7.93 -12.69
C ARG A 89 12.31 -9.12 -12.72
N TYR A 90 11.00 -8.90 -12.89
CA TYR A 90 9.93 -9.90 -12.80
C TYR A 90 8.85 -9.63 -13.85
#